data_AF-A0A961J043-F1
#
_entry.id   AF-A0A961J043-F1
#
_cell.length_a   1.000
_cell.length_b   1.000
_cell.length_c   1.000
_cell.angle_alpha   90.00
_cell.angle_beta   90.00
_cell.angle_gamma   90.00
#
_symmetry.space_group_name_H-M   'P 1'
#
loop_
_entity.id
_entity.type
_entity.pdbx_description
1 polymer ?
#
loop_
_entity_poly.entity_id
_entity_poly.type
_entity_poly.pdbx_seq_one_letter_code
_entity_poly.pdbx_strand_id
1 'polypeptide(L)'
;LFTYHAKVAADWGLELVAYEGGTHVVSSYENHDDEELNDFLMYFNYTPEMAALYDQVFEGWRAVDAGVFAAFLDVEQPSKYGSWGHLRYLGDQNPRWDALVRARDAAPTE
;
A
#
# COMPACT_ATOMS: atom_id res chain seq x y z
N LEU A 1 -9.27 -7.57 -5.83
CA LEU A 1 -9.14 -6.12 -6.19
C LEU A 1 -8.52 -6.05 -7.60
N PHE A 2 -8.68 -4.99 -8.40
CA PHE A 2 -8.11 -4.77 -9.77
C PHE A 2 -8.78 -5.39 -11.02
N THR A 3 -9.68 -6.38 -10.93
CA THR A 3 -10.31 -7.01 -12.13
C THR A 3 -10.97 -6.01 -13.09
N TYR A 4 -11.63 -4.97 -12.56
CA TYR A 4 -12.23 -3.91 -13.37
C TYR A 4 -11.18 -3.17 -14.23
N HIS A 5 -10.06 -2.77 -13.64
CA HIS A 5 -9.02 -2.02 -14.34
C HIS A 5 -8.34 -2.86 -15.42
N ALA A 6 -8.04 -4.13 -15.13
CA ALA A 6 -7.51 -5.07 -16.12
C ALA A 6 -8.47 -5.27 -17.30
N LYS A 7 -9.79 -5.38 -17.02
CA LYS A 7 -10.80 -5.45 -18.07
C LYS A 7 -10.83 -4.19 -18.94
N VAL A 8 -10.80 -3.00 -18.33
CA VAL A 8 -10.78 -1.75 -19.08
C VAL A 8 -9.55 -1.70 -20.00
N ALA A 9 -8.35 -2.03 -19.50
CA ALA A 9 -7.16 -2.08 -20.34
C ALA A 9 -7.34 -3.04 -21.54
N ALA A 10 -7.81 -4.26 -21.28
CA ALA A 10 -8.03 -5.27 -22.32
C ALA A 10 -9.09 -4.85 -23.36
N ASP A 11 -10.19 -4.22 -22.94
CA ASP A 11 -11.24 -3.72 -23.84
C ASP A 11 -10.70 -2.66 -24.84
N TRP A 12 -9.59 -1.99 -24.50
CA TRP A 12 -8.89 -1.03 -25.35
C TRP A 12 -7.63 -1.59 -26.01
N GLY A 13 -7.36 -2.89 -25.89
CA GLY A 13 -6.15 -3.52 -26.44
C GLY A 13 -4.86 -3.06 -25.77
N LEU A 14 -4.93 -2.65 -24.50
CA LEU A 14 -3.82 -2.21 -23.67
C LEU A 14 -3.51 -3.24 -22.57
N GLU A 15 -2.28 -3.22 -22.09
CA GLU A 15 -1.85 -3.99 -20.92
C GLU A 15 -1.87 -3.13 -19.65
N LEU A 16 -2.25 -3.73 -18.53
CA LEU A 16 -2.11 -3.11 -17.21
C LEU A 16 -0.71 -3.40 -16.68
N VAL A 17 0.22 -2.47 -16.94
CA VAL A 17 1.66 -2.72 -16.75
C VAL A 17 2.20 -2.32 -15.39
N ALA A 18 1.54 -1.40 -14.67
CA ALA A 18 2.00 -0.96 -13.36
C ALA A 18 0.89 -0.36 -12.52
N TYR A 19 1.09 -0.38 -11.22
CA TYR A 19 0.32 0.39 -10.25
C TYR A 19 1.24 0.89 -9.14
N GLU A 20 1.18 2.18 -8.84
CA GLU A 20 1.85 2.76 -7.68
C GLU A 20 0.92 2.68 -6.47
N GLY A 21 1.30 1.87 -5.51
CA GLY A 21 0.47 1.50 -4.37
C GLY A 21 1.03 2.01 -3.04
N GLY A 22 0.10 2.41 -2.19
CA GLY A 22 0.35 2.92 -0.85
C GLY A 22 -0.97 3.28 -0.19
N THR A 23 -0.98 3.26 1.13
CA THR A 23 -2.15 3.62 1.92
C THR A 23 -2.43 5.11 1.85
N HIS A 24 -3.69 5.44 1.66
CA HIS A 24 -4.23 6.79 1.79
C HIS A 24 -5.10 6.93 3.05
N VAL A 25 -4.82 6.12 4.08
CA VAL A 25 -5.47 6.20 5.38
C VAL A 25 -4.85 7.36 6.16
N VAL A 26 -5.46 8.53 5.99
CA VAL A 26 -5.12 9.82 6.61
C VAL A 26 -6.41 10.58 6.87
N SER A 27 -6.39 11.54 7.80
CA SER A 27 -7.53 12.42 8.06
C SER A 27 -7.88 13.25 6.82
N SER A 28 -9.14 13.63 6.68
CA SER A 28 -9.52 14.64 5.68
C SER A 28 -8.91 16.00 6.00
N TYR A 29 -8.94 16.91 5.04
CA TYR A 29 -8.39 18.26 5.22
C TYR A 29 -9.04 19.01 6.39
N GLU A 30 -10.35 18.82 6.60
CA GLU A 30 -11.12 19.46 7.67
C GLU A 30 -10.76 18.94 9.06
N ASN A 31 -10.26 17.71 9.16
CA ASN A 31 -9.94 17.05 10.42
C ASN A 31 -8.43 16.92 10.67
N HIS A 32 -7.59 17.55 9.84
CA HIS A 32 -6.14 17.32 9.91
C HIS A 32 -5.48 17.84 11.19
N ASP A 33 -6.15 18.70 11.95
CA ASP A 33 -5.69 19.20 13.26
C ASP A 33 -6.30 18.41 14.44
N ASP A 34 -7.08 17.35 14.19
CA ASP A 34 -7.55 16.43 15.23
C ASP A 34 -6.40 15.48 15.61
N GLU A 35 -5.75 15.76 16.74
CA GLU A 35 -4.60 14.99 17.23
C GLU A 35 -4.96 13.53 17.55
N GLU A 36 -6.13 13.28 18.16
CA GLU A 36 -6.54 11.93 18.54
C GLU A 36 -6.80 11.07 17.29
N LEU A 37 -7.48 11.63 16.29
CA LEU A 37 -7.70 10.97 15.02
C LEU A 37 -6.36 10.70 14.31
N ASN A 38 -5.47 11.70 14.27
CA ASN A 38 -4.17 11.56 13.65
C ASN A 38 -3.33 10.44 14.32
N ASP A 39 -3.28 10.43 15.65
CA ASP A 39 -2.57 9.40 16.41
C ASP A 39 -3.14 8.00 16.13
N PHE A 40 -4.47 7.86 16.09
CA PHE A 40 -5.12 6.61 15.73
C PHE A 40 -4.76 6.15 14.32
N LEU A 41 -4.84 7.03 13.32
CA LEU A 41 -4.57 6.67 11.93
C LEU A 41 -3.08 6.36 11.72
N MET A 42 -2.18 7.12 12.35
CA MET A 42 -0.75 6.82 12.32
C MET A 42 -0.45 5.48 12.98
N TYR A 43 -1.06 5.16 14.12
CA TYR A 43 -0.95 3.83 14.74
C TYR A 43 -1.47 2.73 13.82
N PHE A 44 -2.70 2.88 13.31
CA PHE A 44 -3.38 1.90 12.47
C PHE A 44 -2.57 1.53 11.22
N ASN A 45 -1.89 2.50 10.61
CA ASN A 45 -1.07 2.26 9.41
C ASN A 45 0.05 1.22 9.58
N TYR A 46 0.42 0.87 10.82
CA TYR A 46 1.49 -0.09 11.10
C TYR A 46 1.01 -1.29 11.95
N THR A 47 -0.29 -1.57 11.99
CA THR A 47 -0.84 -2.72 12.72
C THR A 47 -0.97 -3.97 11.84
N PRO A 48 -1.17 -5.16 12.44
CA PRO A 48 -1.47 -6.39 11.69
C PRO A 48 -2.72 -6.28 10.80
N GLU A 49 -3.72 -5.49 11.19
CA GLU A 49 -4.93 -5.28 10.40
C GLU A 49 -4.61 -4.54 9.09
N MET A 50 -3.72 -3.54 9.13
CA MET A 50 -3.24 -2.89 7.90
C MET A 50 -2.44 -3.85 7.04
N ALA A 51 -1.60 -4.71 7.64
CA ALA A 51 -0.89 -5.74 6.89
C ALA A 51 -1.83 -6.70 6.16
N ALA A 52 -2.93 -7.10 6.80
CA ALA A 52 -3.96 -7.94 6.17
C ALA A 52 -4.69 -7.24 5.01
N LEU A 53 -4.84 -5.91 5.05
CA LEU A 53 -5.35 -5.14 3.92
C LEU A 53 -4.34 -5.11 2.77
N TYR A 54 -3.05 -4.95 3.08
CA TYR A 54 -1.98 -5.02 2.08
C TYR A 54 -1.90 -6.40 1.42
N ASP A 55 -1.99 -7.49 2.20
CA ASP A 55 -2.01 -8.85 1.66
C ASP A 55 -3.16 -9.01 0.62
N GLN A 56 -4.37 -8.50 0.91
CA GLN A 56 -5.49 -8.51 -0.05
C GLN A 56 -5.22 -7.68 -1.32
N VAL A 57 -4.53 -6.55 -1.20
CA VAL A 57 -4.13 -5.73 -2.35
C VAL A 57 -3.15 -6.49 -3.23
N PHE A 58 -2.12 -7.10 -2.64
CA PHE A 58 -1.13 -7.88 -3.39
C PHE A 58 -1.71 -9.15 -4.02
N GLU A 59 -2.60 -9.87 -3.31
CA GLU A 59 -3.34 -10.99 -3.88
C GLU A 59 -4.19 -10.54 -5.08
N GLY A 60 -4.90 -9.41 -4.95
CA GLY A 60 -5.68 -8.84 -6.04
C GLY A 60 -4.84 -8.46 -7.25
N TRP A 61 -3.67 -7.85 -7.03
CA TRP A 61 -2.75 -7.47 -8.11
C TRP A 61 -2.21 -8.70 -8.84
N ARG A 62 -1.76 -9.71 -8.10
CA ARG A 62 -1.30 -10.99 -8.67
C ARG A 62 -2.40 -11.70 -9.46
N ALA A 63 -3.64 -11.64 -8.99
CA ALA A 63 -4.77 -12.32 -9.63
C ALA A 63 -5.11 -11.78 -11.03
N VAL A 64 -4.67 -10.57 -11.37
CA VAL A 64 -4.86 -9.99 -12.71
C VAL A 64 -3.63 -10.09 -13.61
N ASP A 65 -2.57 -10.77 -13.15
CA ASP A 65 -1.30 -10.98 -13.88
C ASP A 65 -0.76 -9.68 -14.50
N ALA A 66 -0.89 -8.59 -13.75
CA ALA A 66 -0.41 -7.28 -14.16
C ALA A 66 1.09 -7.14 -13.85
N GLY A 67 1.71 -6.08 -14.38
CA GLY A 67 3.15 -5.86 -14.22
C GLY A 67 3.55 -5.37 -12.82
N VAL A 68 4.33 -4.29 -12.76
CA VAL A 68 5.00 -3.86 -11.53
C VAL A 68 4.02 -3.24 -10.54
N PHE A 69 4.01 -3.75 -9.30
CA PHE A 69 3.47 -3.01 -8.17
C PHE A 69 4.58 -2.14 -7.58
N ALA A 70 4.52 -0.83 -7.81
CA ALA A 70 5.47 0.12 -7.26
C ALA A 70 5.01 0.55 -5.86
N ALA A 71 5.72 0.13 -4.81
CA ALA A 71 5.50 0.68 -3.47
C ALA A 71 5.90 2.17 -3.47
N PHE A 72 4.98 3.05 -3.08
CA PHE A 72 5.16 4.50 -3.24
C PHE A 72 6.41 5.06 -2.55
N LEU A 73 6.62 4.70 -1.28
CA LEU A 73 7.74 5.24 -0.50
C LEU A 73 8.22 4.23 0.55
N ASP A 74 9.55 4.04 0.64
CA ASP A 74 10.16 3.08 1.56
C ASP A 74 10.27 3.63 2.98
N VAL A 75 10.91 4.79 3.20
CA VAL A 75 11.23 5.31 4.54
C VAL A 75 10.81 6.77 4.71
N GLU A 76 9.84 7.01 5.59
CA GLU A 76 9.42 8.36 6.02
C GLU A 76 8.72 8.27 7.37
N GLN A 77 8.91 9.28 8.22
CA GLN A 77 8.16 9.38 9.47
C GLN A 77 6.69 9.73 9.20
N PRO A 78 5.73 9.08 9.88
CA PRO A 78 4.33 9.43 9.74
C PRO A 78 4.07 10.83 10.30
N SER A 79 3.10 11.51 9.71
CA SER A 79 2.64 12.83 10.15
C SER A 79 1.13 12.97 9.93
N LYS A 80 0.57 14.12 10.35
CA LYS A 80 -0.83 14.47 10.04
C LYS A 80 -1.13 14.53 8.54
N TYR A 81 -0.10 14.64 7.70
CA TYR A 81 -0.25 14.61 6.24
C TYR A 81 -0.22 13.20 5.67
N GLY A 82 0.10 12.16 6.45
CA GLY A 82 0.05 10.77 6.02
C GLY A 82 1.16 9.89 6.61
N SER A 83 1.05 8.59 6.36
CA SER A 83 2.01 7.55 6.76
C SER A 83 2.56 6.83 5.53
N TRP A 84 3.19 7.60 4.63
CA TRP A 84 3.53 7.15 3.28
C TRP A 84 4.67 6.15 3.24
N GLY A 85 5.71 6.34 4.06
CA GLY A 85 6.84 5.43 4.14
C GLY A 85 6.46 4.09 4.77
N HIS A 86 6.66 2.98 4.06
CA HIS A 86 6.39 1.64 4.62
C HIS A 86 7.16 1.38 5.93
N LEU A 87 8.33 1.99 6.08
CA LEU A 87 9.16 2.08 7.28
C LEU A 87 9.11 3.49 7.88
N ARG A 88 9.00 3.59 9.21
CA ARG A 88 9.01 4.88 9.93
C ARG A 88 10.41 5.47 10.07
N TYR A 89 11.43 4.62 10.06
CA TYR A 89 12.85 4.96 10.16
C TYR A 89 13.69 3.76 9.69
N LEU A 90 14.99 3.97 9.46
CA LEU A 90 15.91 2.90 9.09
C LEU A 90 16.02 1.87 10.22
N GLY A 91 15.58 0.64 9.97
CA GLY A 91 15.55 -0.44 10.97
C GLY A 91 14.20 -0.63 11.66
N ASP A 92 13.17 0.12 11.24
CA ASP A 92 11.80 -0.15 11.68
C ASP A 92 11.36 -1.58 11.33
N GLN A 93 10.67 -2.23 12.25
CA GLN A 93 10.04 -3.54 12.04
C GLN A 93 8.55 -3.36 12.28
N ASN A 94 7.75 -3.61 11.25
CA ASN A 94 6.31 -3.48 11.34
C ASN A 94 5.57 -4.44 10.39
N PRO A 95 4.35 -4.89 10.75
CA PRO A 95 3.56 -5.83 9.96
C PRO A 95 3.32 -5.42 8.50
N ARG A 96 3.15 -4.11 8.23
CA ARG A 96 2.88 -3.60 6.87
C ARG A 96 4.11 -3.77 5.97
N TRP A 97 5.30 -3.48 6.48
CA TRP A 97 6.55 -3.73 5.77
C TRP A 97 6.73 -5.23 5.49
N ASP A 98 6.45 -6.07 6.48
CA ASP A 98 6.55 -7.52 6.32
C ASP A 98 5.61 -8.03 5.20
N ALA A 99 4.41 -7.46 5.05
CA ALA A 99 3.51 -7.79 3.96
C ALA A 99 4.10 -7.44 2.57
N LEU A 100 4.68 -6.24 2.44
CA LEU A 100 5.35 -5.83 1.20
C LEU A 100 6.53 -6.75 0.86
N VAL A 101 7.38 -7.07 1.84
CA VAL A 101 8.53 -7.95 1.66
C VAL A 101 8.09 -9.37 1.28
N ARG A 102 7.08 -9.93 1.96
CA ARG A 102 6.51 -11.24 1.59
C ARG A 102 5.98 -11.24 0.16
N ALA A 103 5.27 -10.20 -0.25
CA ALA A 103 4.72 -10.09 -1.60
C ALA A 103 5.83 -10.04 -2.67
N ARG A 104 6.89 -9.25 -2.42
CA ARG A 104 8.09 -9.19 -3.26
C ARG A 104 8.76 -10.56 -3.37
N ASP A 105 9.00 -11.23 -2.26
CA ASP A 105 9.73 -12.50 -2.23
C ASP A 105 8.93 -13.67 -2.83
N ALA A 106 7.61 -13.54 -2.88
CA ALA A 106 6.72 -14.49 -3.53
C ALA A 106 6.48 -14.18 -5.02
N ALA A 107 7.03 -13.08 -5.56
CA ALA A 107 6.98 -12.77 -6.98
C ALA A 107 7.97 -13.66 -7.75
N PRO A 108 7.63 -14.14 -8.96
CA PRO A 108 8.58 -14.89 -9.77
C PRO A 108 9.83 -14.05 -10.04
N THR A 109 11.01 -14.60 -9.81
CA THR A 109 12.25 -14.04 -10.33
C THR A 109 12.33 -14.37 -11.82
N GLU A 110 12.52 -13.36 -12.67
CA GLU A 110 12.82 -13.53 -14.11
C GLU A 110 14.02 -14.47 -14.36
#